data_AF-A0A3D1QC07-F1
#
_entry.id   AF-A0A3D1QC07-F1
#
_cell.length_a   1.000
_cell.length_b   1.000
_cell.length_c   1.000
_cell.angle_alpha   90.00
_cell.angle_beta   90.00
_cell.angle_gamma   90.00
#
_symmetry.space_group_name_H-M   'P 1'
#
loop_
_entity.id
_entity.type
_entity.pdbx_description
1 polymer ?
#
loop_
_entity_poly.entity_id
_entity_poly.type
_entity_poly.pdbx_seq_one_letter_code
_entity_poly.pdbx_strand_id
1 'polypeptide(L)'
;MEADQMVNLLRRIRHDYGNDLQVIMGYIDLGKPEQAREYIHSIVEQHLRERLLFESMPAEAALYFYQQALLCGDLGVILRYKNWQMDSHAVFEQKQEPYQSLKRLAEEAAWRLDEDPCIYASITAKDGKGQVVFSGHVLGREVLVQIEE
;
A
#
# COMPACT_ATOMS: atom_id res chain seq x y z
N MET A 1 -12.92 5.52 10.89
CA MET A 1 -13.45 4.75 9.75
C MET A 1 -14.85 4.25 10.03
N GLU A 2 -15.80 4.55 9.15
CA GLU A 2 -17.21 4.16 9.29
C GLU A 2 -17.46 2.70 8.91
N ALA A 3 -18.58 2.12 9.38
CA ALA A 3 -18.92 0.72 9.11
C ALA A 3 -18.99 0.39 7.60
N ASP A 4 -19.55 1.27 6.78
CA ASP A 4 -19.62 1.07 5.33
C ASP A 4 -18.24 1.05 4.66
N GLN A 5 -17.31 1.88 5.15
CA GLN A 5 -15.92 1.89 4.68
C GLN A 5 -15.23 0.58 5.03
N MET A 6 -15.46 0.07 6.24
CA MET A 6 -14.95 -1.25 6.66
C MET A 6 -15.50 -2.38 5.78
N VAL A 7 -16.80 -2.38 5.49
CA VAL A 7 -17.41 -3.41 4.63
C VAL A 7 -16.81 -3.37 3.21
N ASN A 8 -16.58 -2.18 2.66
CA ASN A 8 -15.96 -2.03 1.35
C ASN A 8 -14.51 -2.51 1.35
N LEU A 9 -13.75 -2.22 2.41
CA LEU A 9 -12.40 -2.75 2.60
C LEU A 9 -12.42 -4.29 2.63
N LEU A 10 -13.31 -4.90 3.40
CA LEU A 10 -13.44 -6.37 3.46
C LEU A 10 -13.86 -7.00 2.13
N ARG A 11 -14.75 -6.36 1.36
CA ARG A 11 -15.14 -6.82 0.02
C ARG A 11 -13.93 -6.87 -0.91
N ARG A 12 -13.08 -5.84 -0.84
CA ARG A 12 -11.85 -5.76 -1.62
C ARG A 12 -10.86 -6.85 -1.24
N ILE A 13 -10.56 -7.01 0.06
CA ILE A 13 -9.64 -8.06 0.54
C ILE A 13 -10.11 -9.44 0.04
N ARG A 14 -11.42 -9.72 0.12
CA ARG A 14 -11.97 -10.98 -0.37
C ARG A 14 -11.84 -11.15 -1.88
N HIS A 15 -12.01 -10.07 -2.64
CA HIS A 15 -11.81 -10.09 -4.09
C HIS A 15 -10.35 -10.40 -4.43
N ASP A 16 -9.41 -9.71 -3.79
CA ASP A 16 -7.98 -9.87 -4.06
C ASP A 16 -7.50 -11.29 -3.67
N TYR A 17 -7.98 -11.82 -2.54
CA TYR A 17 -7.77 -13.23 -2.16
C TYR A 17 -8.32 -14.21 -3.21
N GLY A 18 -9.49 -13.93 -3.78
CA GLY A 18 -10.07 -14.73 -4.86
C GLY A 18 -9.19 -14.73 -6.11
N ASN A 19 -8.63 -13.57 -6.47
CA ASN A 19 -7.71 -13.44 -7.60
C ASN A 19 -6.41 -14.21 -7.37
N ASP A 20 -5.84 -14.14 -6.17
CA ASP A 20 -4.64 -14.90 -5.82
C ASP A 20 -4.83 -16.40 -6.01
N LEU A 21 -5.97 -16.93 -5.56
CA LEU A 21 -6.31 -18.35 -5.76
C LEU A 21 -6.48 -18.70 -7.24
N GLN A 22 -7.05 -17.81 -8.04
CA GLN A 22 -7.19 -18.02 -9.49
C GLN A 22 -5.83 -18.04 -10.20
N VAL A 23 -4.92 -17.14 -9.84
CA VAL A 23 -3.55 -17.10 -10.40
C VAL A 23 -2.79 -18.37 -10.03
N ILE A 24 -2.85 -18.80 -8.76
CA ILE A 24 -2.23 -20.05 -8.29
C ILE A 24 -2.77 -21.25 -9.09
N MET A 25 -4.09 -21.35 -9.23
CA MET A 25 -4.72 -22.43 -10.00
C MET A 25 -4.29 -22.39 -11.46
N GLY A 26 -4.24 -21.22 -12.07
CA GLY A 26 -3.80 -21.04 -13.46
C GLY A 26 -2.37 -21.54 -13.69
N TYR A 27 -1.44 -21.27 -12.77
CA TYR A 27 -0.09 -21.83 -12.86
C TYR A 27 -0.07 -23.36 -12.74
N ILE A 28 -0.87 -23.93 -11.84
CA ILE A 28 -0.98 -25.38 -11.67
C ILE A 28 -1.54 -26.04 -12.94
N ASP A 29 -2.62 -25.50 -13.50
CA ASP A 29 -3.27 -26.03 -14.71
C ASP A 29 -2.37 -25.95 -15.95
N LEU A 30 -1.46 -24.98 -16.00
CA LEU A 30 -0.45 -24.84 -17.05
C LEU A 30 0.79 -25.73 -16.86
N GLY A 31 0.83 -26.56 -15.81
CA GLY A 31 2.00 -27.38 -15.49
C GLY A 31 3.21 -26.57 -15.04
N LYS A 32 2.97 -25.43 -14.37
CA LYS A 32 3.97 -24.47 -13.87
C LYS A 32 3.99 -24.37 -12.32
N PRO A 33 4.21 -25.47 -11.59
CA PRO A 33 4.09 -25.48 -10.13
C PRO A 33 5.17 -24.65 -9.43
N GLU A 34 6.35 -24.48 -10.04
CA GLU A 34 7.40 -23.61 -9.50
C GLU A 34 6.94 -22.14 -9.47
N GLN A 35 6.31 -21.65 -10.55
CA GLN A 35 5.74 -20.30 -10.58
C GLN A 35 4.60 -20.14 -9.59
N ALA A 36 3.75 -21.17 -9.41
CA ALA A 36 2.72 -21.15 -8.37
C ALA A 36 3.34 -21.00 -6.98
N ARG A 37 4.45 -21.71 -6.70
CA ARG A 37 5.18 -21.61 -5.44
C ARG A 37 5.81 -20.24 -5.24
N GLU A 38 6.44 -19.67 -6.27
CA GLU A 38 7.00 -18.32 -6.23
C GLU A 38 5.91 -17.28 -5.95
N TYR A 39 4.75 -17.40 -6.58
CA TYR A 39 3.60 -16.55 -6.33
C TYR A 39 3.04 -16.69 -4.91
N ILE A 40 2.98 -17.92 -4.36
CA ILE A 40 2.61 -18.12 -2.95
C ILE A 40 3.60 -17.42 -2.01
N HIS A 41 4.90 -17.49 -2.30
CA HIS A 41 5.90 -16.79 -1.50
C HIS A 41 5.71 -15.26 -1.55
N SER A 42 5.37 -14.68 -2.70
CA SER A 42 5.10 -13.24 -2.80
C SER A 42 3.87 -12.82 -2.00
N ILE A 43 2.78 -13.60 -2.02
CA ILE A 43 1.59 -13.37 -1.18
C ILE A 43 1.95 -13.42 0.31
N VAL A 44 2.72 -14.43 0.73
CA VAL A 44 3.15 -14.56 2.14
C VAL A 44 3.98 -13.35 2.56
N GLU A 45 4.92 -12.90 1.73
CA GLU A 45 5.68 -11.69 2.02
C GLU A 45 4.80 -10.44 2.12
N GLN A 46 3.78 -10.33 1.28
CA GLN A 46 2.83 -9.21 1.35
C GLN A 46 2.08 -9.22 2.68
N HIS A 47 1.50 -10.35 3.08
CA HIS A 47 0.78 -10.46 4.36
C HIS A 47 1.69 -10.23 5.58
N LEU A 48 2.95 -10.66 5.54
CA LEU A 48 3.90 -10.36 6.62
C LEU A 48 4.13 -8.85 6.77
N ARG A 49 4.13 -8.10 5.68
CA ARG A 49 4.26 -6.62 5.72
C ARG A 49 2.97 -5.94 6.18
N GLU A 50 1.81 -6.44 5.75
CA GLU A 50 0.51 -5.95 6.26
C GLU A 50 0.38 -6.17 7.76
N ARG A 51 0.80 -7.35 8.25
CA ARG A 51 0.86 -7.66 9.67
C ARG A 51 1.66 -6.63 10.47
N LEU A 52 2.80 -6.17 9.94
CA LEU A 52 3.60 -5.14 10.62
C LEU A 52 2.76 -3.90 10.89
N LEU A 53 1.94 -3.42 9.95
CA LEU A 53 1.07 -2.25 10.18
C LEU A 53 0.09 -2.49 11.33
N PHE A 54 -0.59 -3.64 11.33
CA PHE A 54 -1.61 -3.96 12.32
C PHE A 54 -1.06 -4.20 13.73
N GLU A 55 0.20 -4.63 13.86
CA GLU A 55 0.83 -4.89 15.16
C GLU A 55 1.51 -3.66 15.78
N SER A 56 1.74 -2.61 15.01
CA SER A 56 2.66 -1.52 15.39
C SER A 56 2.09 -0.12 15.33
N MET A 57 0.85 0.02 14.84
CA MET A 57 0.09 1.25 14.82
C MET A 57 -1.19 1.11 15.64
N PRO A 58 -1.76 2.22 16.15
CA PRO A 58 -3.14 2.22 16.64
C PRO A 58 -4.10 1.70 15.56
N ALA A 59 -5.15 0.98 15.96
CA ALA A 59 -6.04 0.26 15.04
C ALA A 59 -6.62 1.14 13.93
N GLU A 60 -7.05 2.36 14.25
CA GLU A 60 -7.61 3.29 13.26
C GLU A 60 -6.57 3.73 12.22
N ALA A 61 -5.36 4.07 12.68
CA ALA A 61 -4.26 4.43 11.78
C ALA A 61 -3.82 3.25 10.91
N ALA A 62 -3.73 2.04 11.48
CA ALA A 62 -3.39 0.83 10.74
C ALA A 62 -4.39 0.55 9.62
N LEU A 63 -5.69 0.64 9.93
CA LEU A 63 -6.77 0.46 8.95
C LEU A 63 -6.72 1.54 7.86
N TYR A 64 -6.51 2.79 8.25
CA TYR A 64 -6.37 3.89 7.31
C TYR A 64 -5.20 3.66 6.34
N PHE A 65 -3.98 3.43 6.84
CA PHE A 65 -2.80 3.26 5.99
C PHE A 65 -2.85 1.97 5.16
N TYR A 66 -3.50 0.92 5.66
CA TYR A 66 -3.77 -0.27 4.88
C TYR A 66 -4.70 0.03 3.70
N GLN A 67 -5.79 0.76 3.93
CA GLN A 67 -6.68 1.23 2.86
C GLN A 67 -5.92 2.10 1.84
N GLN A 68 -5.03 2.99 2.29
CA GLN A 68 -4.21 3.81 1.39
C GLN A 68 -3.28 2.97 0.51
N ALA A 69 -2.66 1.91 1.05
CA ALA A 69 -1.81 1.01 0.28
C ALA A 69 -2.60 0.26 -0.80
N LEU A 70 -3.80 -0.21 -0.45
CA LEU A 70 -4.73 -0.82 -1.40
C LEU A 70 -5.10 0.16 -2.53
N LEU A 71 -5.49 1.40 -2.19
CA LEU A 71 -5.81 2.42 -3.21
C LEU A 71 -4.63 2.72 -4.14
N CYS A 72 -3.40 2.69 -3.63
CA CYS A 72 -2.20 2.82 -4.47
C CYS A 72 -2.02 1.62 -5.42
N GLY A 73 -2.41 0.42 -5.00
CA GLY A 73 -2.44 -0.75 -5.86
C GLY A 73 -3.35 -0.57 -7.08
N ASP A 74 -4.45 0.18 -6.96
CA ASP A 74 -5.33 0.50 -8.11
C ASP A 74 -4.66 1.43 -9.13
N LEU A 75 -3.59 2.11 -8.73
CA LEU A 75 -2.75 2.92 -9.61
C LEU A 75 -1.63 2.10 -10.27
N GLY A 76 -1.55 0.79 -9.99
CA GLY A 76 -0.42 -0.05 -10.38
C GLY A 76 0.82 0.21 -9.52
N VAL A 77 0.66 0.60 -8.25
CA VAL A 77 1.77 0.99 -7.36
C VAL A 77 1.75 0.17 -6.10
N ILE A 78 2.83 -0.57 -5.85
CA ILE A 78 2.99 -1.33 -4.61
C ILE A 78 3.53 -0.40 -3.53
N LEU A 79 2.64 0.13 -2.69
CA LEU A 79 3.02 0.94 -1.54
C LEU A 79 3.39 0.07 -0.32
N ARG A 80 4.56 0.31 0.26
CA ARG A 80 5.03 -0.35 1.49
C ARG A 80 5.48 0.67 2.52
N TYR A 81 5.11 0.49 3.78
CA TYR A 81 5.57 1.36 4.85
C TYR A 81 6.84 0.83 5.49
N LYS A 82 7.86 1.68 5.65
CA LYS A 82 9.14 1.33 6.28
C LYS A 82 9.17 1.63 7.76
N ASN A 83 8.71 2.82 8.13
CA ASN A 83 8.67 3.31 9.49
C ASN A 83 7.61 4.39 9.64
N TRP A 84 7.18 4.60 10.87
CA TRP A 84 6.20 5.62 11.22
C TRP A 84 6.48 6.17 12.61
N GLN A 85 6.24 7.46 12.77
CA GLN A 85 6.22 8.13 14.07
C GLN A 85 5.13 9.20 14.05
N MET A 86 4.00 8.94 14.69
CA MET A 86 2.88 9.88 14.69
C MET A 86 2.13 9.90 16.02
N ASP A 87 1.65 11.08 16.39
CA ASP A 87 0.68 11.28 17.46
C ASP A 87 -0.76 11.03 16.97
N SER A 88 -1.06 11.38 15.71
CA SER A 88 -2.36 11.19 15.06
C SER A 88 -2.23 10.97 13.55
N HIS A 89 -3.18 10.21 12.98
CA HIS A 89 -3.29 10.00 11.54
C HIS A 89 -4.23 11.01 10.84
N ALA A 90 -4.90 11.87 11.60
CA ALA A 90 -5.98 12.73 11.10
C ALA A 90 -5.56 13.65 9.95
N VAL A 91 -4.34 14.22 10.01
CA VAL A 91 -3.81 15.08 8.94
C VAL A 91 -3.68 14.35 7.60
N PHE A 92 -3.33 13.06 7.64
CA PHE A 92 -3.26 12.23 6.44
C PHE A 92 -4.65 11.91 5.92
N GLU A 93 -5.57 11.54 6.81
CA GLU A 93 -6.95 11.18 6.46
C GLU A 93 -7.67 12.34 5.77
N GLN A 94 -7.55 13.56 6.32
CA GLN A 94 -8.15 14.77 5.73
C GLN A 94 -7.66 15.04 4.30
N LYS A 95 -6.42 14.69 3.99
CA LYS A 95 -5.80 14.92 2.68
C LYS A 95 -5.72 13.66 1.80
N GLN A 96 -6.22 12.52 2.30
CA GLN A 96 -6.12 11.21 1.66
C GLN A 96 -4.67 10.85 1.26
N GLU A 97 -3.73 11.10 2.17
CA GLU A 97 -2.31 10.79 1.98
C GLU A 97 -1.96 9.43 2.60
N PRO A 98 -1.03 8.65 2.02
CA PRO A 98 -0.13 8.99 0.91
C PRO A 98 -0.69 8.81 -0.51
N TYR A 99 -1.94 8.35 -0.67
CA TYR A 99 -2.50 8.03 -1.98
C TYR A 99 -2.46 9.23 -2.95
N GLN A 100 -2.88 10.42 -2.50
CA GLN A 100 -2.92 11.60 -3.37
C GLN A 100 -1.55 12.03 -3.88
N SER A 101 -0.50 11.92 -3.05
CA SER A 101 0.86 12.18 -3.51
C SER A 101 1.34 11.16 -4.53
N LEU A 102 1.08 9.87 -4.30
CA LEU A 102 1.50 8.82 -5.24
C LEU A 102 0.73 8.88 -6.56
N LYS A 103 -0.55 9.23 -6.51
CA LYS A 103 -1.34 9.48 -7.72
C LYS A 103 -0.72 10.56 -8.59
N ARG A 104 -0.37 11.71 -7.99
CA ARG A 104 0.31 12.81 -8.71
C ARG A 104 1.65 12.37 -9.29
N LEU A 105 2.45 11.64 -8.51
CA LEU A 105 3.74 11.13 -8.99
C LEU A 105 3.59 10.12 -10.14
N ALA A 106 2.60 9.24 -10.08
CA ALA A 106 2.32 8.27 -11.14
C ALA A 106 1.86 8.97 -12.44
N GLU A 107 1.03 10.00 -12.33
CA GLU A 107 0.57 10.83 -13.45
C GLU A 107 1.74 11.60 -14.10
N GLU A 108 2.62 12.21 -13.30
CA GLU A 108 3.77 13.00 -13.78
C GLU A 108 4.84 12.14 -14.44
N ALA A 109 5.12 10.96 -13.89
CA ALA A 109 6.23 10.13 -14.32
C ALA A 109 5.86 9.12 -15.41
N ALA A 110 4.58 9.03 -15.78
CA ALA A 110 4.05 8.11 -16.79
C ALA A 110 4.70 6.72 -16.69
N TRP A 111 4.71 6.14 -15.49
CA TRP A 111 5.43 4.89 -15.18
C TRP A 111 5.04 3.78 -16.17
N ARG A 112 5.84 3.62 -17.22
CA ARG A 112 5.78 2.51 -18.17
C ARG A 112 6.82 1.50 -17.72
N LEU A 113 6.42 0.65 -16.80
CA LEU A 113 7.24 -0.44 -16.31
C LEU A 113 6.56 -1.76 -16.68
N ASP A 114 7.37 -2.78 -16.93
CA ASP A 114 6.89 -4.15 -17.16
C ASP A 114 6.31 -4.77 -15.87
N GLU A 115 6.58 -4.15 -14.72
CA GLU A 115 6.13 -4.55 -13.38
C GLU A 115 5.67 -3.33 -12.56
N ASP A 116 4.72 -3.53 -11.65
CA ASP A 116 4.21 -2.49 -10.76
C ASP A 116 5.33 -1.96 -9.83
N PRO A 117 5.67 -0.66 -9.87
CA PRO A 117 6.74 -0.12 -9.05
C PRO A 117 6.47 -0.26 -7.55
N CYS A 118 7.47 -0.77 -6.83
CA CYS A 118 7.47 -0.79 -5.37
C CYS A 118 7.98 0.54 -4.81
N ILE A 119 7.08 1.29 -4.16
CA ILE A 119 7.39 2.52 -3.44
C ILE A 119 7.31 2.29 -1.94
N TYR A 120 8.32 2.77 -1.24
CA TYR A 120 8.39 2.75 0.21
C TYR A 120 8.07 4.12 0.80
N ALA A 121 7.20 4.16 1.80
CA ALA A 121 6.85 5.37 2.55
C ALA A 121 7.35 5.31 3.99
N SER A 122 7.96 6.40 4.44
CA SER A 122 8.27 6.69 5.84
C SER A 122 7.37 7.83 6.30
N ILE A 123 6.60 7.63 7.37
CA ILE A 123 5.57 8.59 7.80
C ILE A 123 5.96 9.24 9.12
N THR A 124 5.82 10.56 9.20
CA THR A 124 5.93 11.27 10.48
C THR A 124 4.78 12.25 10.65
N ALA A 125 4.19 12.33 11.83
CA ALA A 125 3.22 13.38 12.16
C ALA A 125 3.41 13.89 13.57
N LYS A 126 3.26 15.21 13.74
CA LYS A 126 3.30 15.86 15.04
C LYS A 126 2.56 17.19 14.99
N ASP A 127 1.77 17.48 16.02
CA ASP A 127 1.12 18.79 16.19
C ASP A 127 0.31 19.23 14.95
N GLY A 128 -0.42 18.29 14.33
CA GLY A 128 -1.25 18.54 13.15
C GLY A 128 -0.47 18.63 11.83
N LYS A 129 0.85 18.46 11.83
CA LYS A 129 1.68 18.48 10.62
C LYS A 129 2.14 17.07 10.28
N GLY A 130 1.87 16.66 9.04
CA GLY A 130 2.28 15.37 8.49
C GLY A 130 3.42 15.50 7.49
N GLN A 131 4.22 14.46 7.38
CA GLN A 131 5.25 14.34 6.38
C GLN A 131 5.32 12.88 5.90
N VAL A 132 5.47 12.71 4.59
CA VAL A 132 5.77 11.42 3.97
C VAL A 132 7.06 11.54 3.17
N VAL A 133 7.97 10.60 3.36
CA VAL A 133 9.14 10.43 2.50
C VAL A 133 8.96 9.18 1.66
N PHE A 134 8.84 9.37 0.35
CA PHE A 134 8.78 8.27 -0.61
C PHE A 134 10.18 7.92 -1.10
N SER A 135 10.46 6.63 -1.20
CA SER A 135 11.69 6.08 -1.77
C SER A 135 11.37 4.86 -2.62
N GLY A 136 12.07 4.70 -3.73
CA GLY A 136 11.85 3.57 -4.63
C GLY A 136 12.77 3.69 -5.83
N HIS A 137 13.10 2.57 -6.47
CA HIS A 137 14.02 2.58 -7.60
C HIS A 137 13.52 3.48 -8.74
N VAL A 138 12.22 3.43 -9.04
CA VAL A 138 11.57 4.25 -10.07
C VAL A 138 11.64 5.76 -9.80
N LEU A 139 11.73 6.17 -8.53
CA LEU A 139 11.80 7.59 -8.18
C LEU A 139 13.20 8.18 -8.41
N GLY A 140 14.26 7.35 -8.40
CA GLY A 140 15.66 7.76 -8.53
C GLY A 140 16.20 8.63 -7.38
N ARG A 141 15.33 9.11 -6.49
CA ARG A 141 15.62 9.95 -5.32
C ARG A 141 14.52 9.77 -4.27
N GLU A 142 14.78 10.26 -3.07
CA GLU A 142 13.73 10.42 -2.08
C GLU A 142 12.85 11.62 -2.43
N VAL A 143 11.54 11.46 -2.30
CA VAL A 143 10.55 12.51 -2.52
C VAL A 143 9.89 12.85 -1.19
N LEU A 144 10.13 14.06 -0.73
CA LEU A 144 9.55 14.60 0.50
C LEU A 144 8.23 15.30 0.20
N VAL A 145 7.16 14.90 0.90
CA VAL A 145 5.86 15.56 0.85
C VAL A 145 5.50 16.03 2.25
N GLN A 146 5.28 17.34 2.39
CA GLN A 146 4.75 17.96 3.59
C GLN A 146 3.23 18.06 3.48
N ILE A 147 2.54 17.79 4.58
CA ILE A 147 1.08 17.75 4.66
C ILE A 147 0.69 18.68 5.81
N GLU A 148 0.07 19.79 5.46
CA GLU A 148 -0.43 20.79 6.40
C GLU A 148 -1.96 20.77 6.40
N GLU A 149 -2.57 21.06 7.56
CA GLU A 149 -4.03 21.20 7.72
C GLU A 149 -4.65 22.20 6.73
#